data_AF-A0A518RJ35-F1
#
_entry.id   AF-A0A518RJ35-F1
#
_cell.length_a   1.000
_cell.length_b   1.000
_cell.length_c   1.000
_cell.angle_alpha   90.00
_cell.angle_beta   90.00
_cell.angle_gamma   90.00
#
_symmetry.space_group_name_H-M   'P 1'
#
loop_
_entity.id
_entity.type
_entity.pdbx_description
1 polymer ?
#
loop_
_entity_poly.entity_id
_entity_poly.type
_entity_poly.pdbx_seq_one_letter_code
_entity_poly.pdbx_strand_id
1 'polypeptide(L)'
;MDRRRRTGADLLTSANPWPVTPDGRYFVVRGRLWRMSNPALAEAEREALVRDLMAARRAVRAREAGARARVDAAKHALGERGPVWWDDGAPDWNRHLAKNTPYADWYAALDSDATDA
;
A
#
# COMPACT_ATOMS: atom_id res chain seq x y z
N MET A 1 4.26 -36.82 -14.05
CA MET A 1 3.05 -36.09 -14.45
C MET A 1 2.19 -35.92 -13.21
N ASP A 2 2.23 -34.74 -12.59
CA ASP A 2 1.13 -34.24 -11.79
C ASP A 2 1.18 -32.72 -11.83
N ARG A 3 0.34 -32.13 -12.69
CA ARG A 3 0.16 -30.69 -12.81
C ARG A 3 -0.82 -30.27 -11.72
N ARG A 4 -0.30 -29.97 -10.53
CA ARG A 4 -1.09 -29.19 -9.57
C ARG A 4 -1.21 -27.75 -10.10
N ARG A 5 -2.39 -27.46 -10.64
CA ARG A 5 -2.86 -26.13 -11.05
C ARG A 5 -2.67 -25.19 -9.86
N ARG A 6 -1.72 -24.26 -9.99
CA ARG A 6 -1.46 -23.20 -9.02
C ARG A 6 -2.43 -22.07 -9.32
N THR A 7 -3.44 -21.91 -8.47
CA THR A 7 -4.46 -20.86 -8.55
C THR A 7 -3.76 -19.49 -8.51
N GLY A 8 -4.12 -18.59 -9.42
CA GLY A 8 -3.41 -17.33 -9.67
C GLY A 8 -3.57 -16.32 -8.54
N ALA A 9 -2.64 -16.32 -7.59
CA ALA A 9 -2.49 -15.30 -6.56
C ALA A 9 -1.00 -15.02 -6.20
N ASP A 10 -0.07 -15.33 -7.12
CA ASP A 10 1.35 -15.50 -6.78
C ASP A 10 2.32 -14.75 -7.73
N LEU A 11 1.88 -13.66 -8.36
CA LEU A 11 2.75 -12.82 -9.18
C LEU A 11 2.56 -11.35 -8.77
N LEU A 12 3.69 -10.65 -8.58
CA LEU A 12 3.87 -9.23 -8.20
C LEU A 12 4.16 -8.92 -6.72
N THR A 13 5.04 -9.68 -6.08
CA THR A 13 5.72 -9.25 -4.85
C THR A 13 7.23 -9.15 -5.10
N SER A 14 7.71 -7.97 -5.50
CA SER A 14 8.96 -7.51 -4.88
C SER A 14 8.62 -7.39 -3.40
N ALA A 15 9.17 -8.24 -2.54
CA ALA A 15 8.88 -8.23 -1.11
C ALA A 15 8.86 -6.77 -0.62
N ASN A 16 7.69 -6.28 -0.21
CA ASN A 16 7.59 -4.94 0.35
C ASN A 16 8.49 -4.98 1.60
N PRO A 17 9.60 -4.23 1.65
CA PRO A 17 10.56 -4.35 2.76
C PRO A 17 10.00 -3.77 4.06
N TRP A 18 8.74 -3.34 4.04
CA TRP A 18 8.07 -2.63 5.10
C TRP A 18 7.01 -3.53 5.73
N PRO A 19 6.93 -3.56 7.08
CA PRO A 19 5.86 -4.28 7.78
C PRO A 19 4.48 -3.81 7.34
N VAL A 20 3.55 -4.75 7.25
CA VAL A 20 2.14 -4.53 6.90
C VAL A 20 1.28 -4.82 8.13
N THR A 21 0.30 -3.96 8.42
CA THR A 21 -0.60 -4.13 9.56
C THR A 21 -1.34 -5.47 9.48
N PRO A 22 -1.74 -6.07 10.62
CA PRO A 22 -2.37 -7.41 10.62
C PRO A 22 -3.63 -7.52 9.77
N ASP A 23 -4.34 -6.41 9.57
CA ASP A 23 -5.55 -6.31 8.75
C ASP A 23 -5.29 -5.97 7.28
N GLY A 24 -4.02 -5.78 6.88
CA GLY A 24 -3.66 -5.45 5.51
C GLY A 24 -4.14 -4.07 5.04
N ARG A 25 -4.42 -3.11 5.93
CA ARG A 25 -4.82 -1.76 5.51
C ARG A 25 -3.66 -0.83 5.24
N TYR A 26 -2.56 -1.00 5.97
CA TYR A 26 -1.42 -0.09 5.93
C TYR A 26 -0.08 -0.84 5.88
N PHE A 27 0.94 -0.19 5.33
CA PHE A 27 2.34 -0.54 5.56
C PHE A 27 3.04 0.59 6.31
N VAL A 28 4.14 0.27 7.01
CA VAL A 28 4.85 1.24 7.85
C VAL A 28 6.19 1.62 7.25
N VAL A 29 6.41 2.93 7.04
CA VAL A 29 7.72 3.48 6.67
C VAL A 29 8.13 4.51 7.71
N ARG A 30 9.25 4.27 8.40
CA ARG A 30 9.79 5.17 9.45
C ARG A 30 8.72 5.50 10.52
N GLY A 31 8.02 4.47 11.00
CA GLY A 31 6.96 4.60 12.01
C GLY A 31 5.66 5.25 11.53
N ARG A 32 5.52 5.58 10.24
CA ARG A 32 4.33 6.20 9.67
C ARG A 32 3.56 5.23 8.78
N LEU A 33 2.25 5.17 9.01
CA LEU A 33 1.33 4.35 8.23
C LEU A 33 1.09 4.96 6.86
N TRP A 34 1.08 4.11 5.84
CA TRP A 34 0.72 4.43 4.47
C TRP A 34 -0.31 3.44 3.99
N ARG A 35 -1.47 3.94 3.55
CA ARG A 35 -2.57 3.08 3.12
C ARG A 35 -2.18 2.27 1.90
N MET A 36 -2.51 0.99 1.93
CA MET A 36 -2.30 0.08 0.81
C MET A 36 -3.32 0.34 -0.30
N SER A 37 -2.97 -0.07 -1.52
CA SER A 37 -3.93 -0.10 -2.62
C SER A 37 -5.10 -1.01 -2.28
N ASN A 38 -6.29 -0.69 -2.80
CA ASN A 38 -7.49 -1.50 -2.60
C ASN A 38 -7.26 -2.92 -3.16
N PRO A 39 -7.25 -3.96 -2.30
CA PRO A 39 -7.01 -5.33 -2.74
C PRO A 39 -8.15 -5.92 -3.57
N ALA A 40 -9.33 -5.28 -3.59
CA ALA A 40 -10.47 -5.71 -4.38
C ALA A 40 -10.43 -5.23 -5.85
N LEU A 41 -9.42 -4.45 -6.24
CA LEU A 41 -9.22 -4.06 -7.64
C LEU A 41 -8.90 -5.29 -8.49
N ALA A 42 -9.49 -5.37 -9.68
CA ALA A 42 -9.11 -6.40 -10.64
C ALA A 42 -7.64 -6.23 -11.02
N GLU A 43 -6.89 -7.33 -11.20
CA GLU A 43 -5.45 -7.25 -11.43
C GLU A 43 -5.09 -6.37 -12.63
N ALA A 44 -5.83 -6.49 -13.74
CA ALA A 44 -5.61 -5.68 -14.93
C ALA A 44 -5.81 -4.17 -14.68
N GLU A 45 -6.78 -3.81 -13.82
CA GLU A 45 -7.03 -2.43 -13.42
C GLU A 45 -5.91 -1.92 -12.51
N ARG A 46 -5.53 -2.72 -11.51
CA ARG A 46 -4.41 -2.42 -10.62
C ARG A 46 -3.11 -2.20 -11.41
N GLU A 47 -2.79 -3.08 -12.37
CA GLU A 47 -1.63 -2.94 -13.24
C GLU A 47 -1.68 -1.66 -14.06
N ALA A 48 -2.82 -1.32 -14.65
CA ALA A 48 -2.99 -0.08 -15.41
C ALA A 48 -2.73 1.15 -14.53
N LEU A 49 -3.33 1.20 -13.35
CA LEU A 49 -3.15 2.31 -12.41
C LEU A 49 -1.72 2.42 -11.87
N VAL A 50 -1.04 1.28 -11.63
CA VAL A 50 0.38 1.27 -11.27
C VAL A 50 1.24 1.82 -12.41
N ARG A 51 0.96 1.43 -13.66
CA ARG A 51 1.66 1.98 -14.84
C ARG A 51 1.47 3.49 -14.93
N ASP A 52 0.24 3.99 -14.76
CA ASP A 52 -0.07 5.41 -14.77
C ASP A 52 0.63 6.17 -13.65
N LEU A 53 0.65 5.61 -12.44
CA LEU A 53 1.37 6.18 -11.30
C LEU A 53 2.87 6.30 -11.59
N MET A 54 3.48 5.27 -12.17
CA MET A 54 4.90 5.30 -12.52
C MET A 54 5.21 6.29 -13.65
N ALA A 55 4.33 6.39 -14.65
CA ALA A 55 4.42 7.41 -15.70
C ALA A 55 4.33 8.82 -15.12
N ALA A 56 3.35 9.07 -14.25
CA ALA A 56 3.18 10.35 -13.58
C ALA A 56 4.39 10.72 -12.70
N ARG A 57 4.98 9.75 -11.98
CA ARG A 57 6.22 9.97 -11.20
C ARG A 57 7.41 10.35 -12.07
N ARG A 58 7.57 9.73 -13.26
CA ARG A 58 8.61 10.12 -14.22
C ARG A 58 8.39 11.55 -14.72
N ALA A 59 7.16 11.91 -15.06
CA ALA A 59 6.78 13.26 -15.44
C ALA A 59 7.07 14.31 -14.33
N VAL A 60 6.87 13.96 -13.05
CA VAL A 60 7.26 14.83 -11.92
C VAL A 60 8.77 15.08 -11.92
N ARG A 61 9.59 14.05 -12.15
CA ARG A 61 11.07 14.19 -12.23
C ARG A 61 11.49 15.05 -13.41
N ALA A 62 10.78 14.95 -14.53
CA ALA A 62 10.95 15.80 -15.71
C ALA A 62 10.38 17.22 -15.54
N ARG A 63 9.80 17.55 -14.38
CA ARG A 63 9.20 18.86 -14.05
C ARG A 63 8.07 19.26 -14.99
N GLU A 64 7.34 18.28 -15.53
CA GLU A 64 6.17 18.53 -16.36
C GLU A 64 5.03 19.18 -15.54
N ALA A 65 4.33 20.14 -16.15
CA ALA A 65 3.13 20.73 -15.57
C ALA A 65 2.06 19.66 -15.33
N GLY A 66 1.30 19.79 -14.24
CA GLY A 66 0.21 18.88 -13.89
C GLY A 66 0.62 17.45 -13.47
N ALA A 67 1.92 17.09 -13.51
CA ALA A 67 2.36 15.73 -13.16
C ALA A 67 2.03 15.33 -11.72
N ARG A 68 2.06 16.28 -10.77
CA ARG A 68 1.68 16.04 -9.38
C ARG A 68 0.19 15.73 -9.22
N ALA A 69 -0.68 16.37 -10.00
CA ALA A 69 -2.11 16.08 -10.01
C ALA A 69 -2.37 14.69 -10.60
N ARG A 70 -1.63 14.29 -11.64
CA ARG A 70 -1.70 12.92 -12.20
C ARG A 70 -1.29 11.86 -11.16
N VAL A 71 -0.25 12.12 -10.36
CA VAL A 71 0.12 11.23 -9.24
C VAL A 71 -1.00 11.11 -8.22
N ASP A 72 -1.64 12.23 -7.87
CA ASP A 72 -2.72 12.24 -6.90
C ASP A 72 -3.95 11.45 -7.41
N ALA A 73 -4.35 11.68 -8.65
CA ALA A 73 -5.44 10.96 -9.30
C ALA A 73 -5.19 9.44 -9.35
N ALA A 74 -3.99 9.01 -9.76
CA ALA A 74 -3.64 7.59 -9.78
C ALA A 74 -3.66 6.97 -8.37
N LYS A 75 -3.22 7.71 -7.34
CA LYS A 75 -3.26 7.25 -5.94
C LYS A 75 -4.69 7.17 -5.40
N HIS A 76 -5.57 8.09 -5.79
CA HIS A 76 -6.99 8.01 -5.46
C HIS A 76 -7.64 6.79 -6.10
N ALA A 77 -7.38 6.55 -7.39
CA ALA A 77 -7.91 5.38 -8.11
C ALA A 77 -7.40 4.05 -7.53
N LEU A 78 -6.12 3.99 -7.11
CA LEU A 78 -5.58 2.82 -6.40
C LEU A 78 -6.17 2.62 -5.00
N GLY A 79 -6.91 3.60 -4.45
CA GLY A 79 -7.41 3.56 -3.08
C GLY A 79 -6.38 3.94 -2.01
N GLU A 80 -5.18 4.39 -2.38
CA GLU A 80 -4.13 4.84 -1.44
C GLU A 80 -4.47 6.20 -0.77
N ARG A 81 -5.42 6.95 -1.36
CA ARG A 81 -5.90 8.26 -0.92
C ARG A 81 -7.39 8.44 -1.22
N GLY A 82 -8.03 9.41 -0.58
CA GLY A 82 -9.48 9.60 -0.65
C GLY A 82 -10.23 8.68 0.31
N PRO A 83 -11.50 8.33 0.02
CA PRO A 83 -12.30 7.40 0.82
C PRO A 83 -11.57 6.09 1.07
N VAL A 84 -11.91 5.45 2.18
CA VAL A 84 -11.38 4.14 2.54
C VAL A 84 -12.04 3.05 1.70
N TRP A 85 -11.34 1.93 1.49
CA TRP A 85 -11.86 0.80 0.72
C TRP A 85 -12.45 -0.32 1.59
N TRP A 86 -12.45 -0.14 2.91
CA TRP A 86 -13.12 -1.04 3.87
C TRP A 86 -14.49 -0.48 4.29
N ASP A 87 -15.37 -1.37 4.73
CA ASP A 87 -16.78 -1.12 5.04
C ASP A 87 -17.16 -1.32 6.52
N ASP A 88 -16.19 -1.70 7.37
CA ASP A 88 -16.40 -1.97 8.80
C ASP A 88 -16.55 -0.71 9.68
N GLY A 89 -16.52 0.48 9.07
CA GLY A 89 -16.63 1.77 9.76
C GLY A 89 -15.38 2.22 10.50
N ALA A 90 -14.26 1.49 10.41
CA ALA A 90 -13.01 1.92 11.04
C ALA A 90 -12.50 3.26 10.45
N PRO A 91 -11.93 4.16 11.27
CA PRO A 91 -11.39 5.42 10.78
C PRO A 91 -10.14 5.22 9.91
N ASP A 92 -9.82 6.21 9.07
CA ASP A 92 -8.58 6.20 8.31
C ASP A 92 -7.40 6.73 9.13
N TRP A 93 -6.42 5.86 9.36
CA TRP A 93 -5.13 6.19 9.97
C TRP A 93 -4.01 6.46 8.94
N ASN A 94 -4.34 6.67 7.66
CA ASN A 94 -3.35 6.96 6.62
C ASN A 94 -2.50 8.18 7.00
N ARG A 95 -1.18 8.03 6.95
CA ARG A 95 -0.23 9.05 7.42
C ARG A 95 -0.44 9.36 8.91
N HIS A 96 -0.74 8.40 9.76
CA HIS A 96 -0.56 8.57 11.22
C HIS A 96 0.73 7.87 11.66
N LEU A 97 1.30 8.29 12.79
CA LEU A 97 2.38 7.51 13.42
C LEU A 97 1.75 6.25 14.02
N ALA A 98 2.31 5.06 13.73
CA ALA A 98 1.73 3.79 14.18
C ALA A 98 1.50 3.75 15.70
N LYS A 99 2.45 4.30 16.48
CA LYS A 99 2.35 4.44 17.94
C LYS A 99 1.16 5.27 18.47
N ASN A 100 0.52 6.08 17.61
CA ASN A 100 -0.62 6.93 17.97
C ASN A 100 -1.93 6.38 17.39
N THR A 101 -1.99 5.08 17.11
CA THR A 101 -3.13 4.41 16.46
C THR A 101 -3.38 3.06 17.13
N PRO A 102 -4.48 2.37 16.81
CA PRO A 102 -4.72 1.01 17.29
C PRO A 102 -3.62 -0.02 16.93
N TYR A 103 -2.72 0.33 16.00
CA TYR A 103 -1.58 -0.52 15.64
C TYR A 103 -0.34 -0.33 16.54
N ALA A 104 -0.44 0.43 17.64
CA ALA A 104 0.71 0.78 18.49
C ALA A 104 1.40 -0.46 19.08
N ASP A 105 0.64 -1.35 19.72
CA ASP A 105 1.19 -2.54 20.38
C ASP A 105 1.79 -3.51 19.38
N TRP A 106 1.12 -3.72 18.25
CA TRP A 106 1.65 -4.50 17.14
C TRP A 106 2.96 -3.90 16.61
N TYR A 107 3.02 -2.59 16.40
CA TYR A 107 4.21 -1.94 15.88
C TYR A 107 5.40 -2.02 16.85
N ALA A 108 5.14 -1.88 18.16
CA ALA A 108 6.17 -2.01 19.19
C ALA A 108 6.77 -3.43 19.26
N ALA A 109 5.96 -4.47 19.02
CA ALA A 109 6.42 -5.86 18.99
C ALA A 109 7.38 -6.17 17.82
N LEU A 110 7.33 -5.41 16.72
CA LEU A 110 8.25 -5.59 15.59
C LEU A 110 9.70 -5.16 15.93
N ASP A 111 9.86 -4.15 16.79
CA ASP A 111 11.17 -3.66 17.20
C ASP A 111 11.84 -4.61 18.21
N SER A 112 11.06 -5.32 19.03
CA SER A 112 11.58 -6.36 19.93
C SER A 112 12.16 -7.54 19.15
N ASP A 113 11.45 -8.03 18.12
CA ASP A 113 11.93 -9.15 17.30
C ASP A 113 13.21 -8.83 16.51
N ALA A 114 13.44 -7.56 16.18
CA ALA A 114 14.65 -7.11 15.50
C ALA A 114 15.86 -6.94 16.43
N THR A 115 15.64 -6.83 17.74
CA THR A 115 16.69 -6.62 18.75
C THR A 115 17.18 -7.95 19.36
N ASP A 116 16.36 -8.99 19.28
CA ASP A 116 16.64 -10.33 19.84
C ASP A 116 17.24 -11.33 18.81
N ALA A 117 17.59 -10.87 17.60
CA ALA A 117 18.19 -11.67 16.51
C ALA A 117 19.64 -11.25 16.20
#